data_AF-A0AAV8XMJ8-F1
#
_entry.id   AF-A0AAV8XMJ8-F1
#
_cell.length_a   1.000
_cell.length_b   1.000
_cell.length_c   1.000
_cell.angle_alpha   90.00
_cell.angle_beta   90.00
_cell.angle_gamma   90.00
#
_symmetry.space_group_name_H-M   'P 1'
#
loop_
_entity.id
_entity.type
_entity.pdbx_description
1 polymer ?
#
loop_
_entity_poly.entity_id
_entity_poly.type
_entity_poly.pdbx_seq_one_letter_code
_entity_poly.pdbx_strand_id
1 'polypeptide(L)'
;MLDPYHYTPVQQLLPQDLPVRLQFTQFLQNMQTENPDFLNKILFTDEATFTRWGVFNWRNNHLWDSENPHPLKQRPFQLGHAGSDLF
;
A
#
# COMPACT_ATOMS: atom_id res chain seq x y z
N MET A 1 -7.37 1.89 -31.60
CA MET A 1 -6.05 2.31 -31.09
C MET A 1 -5.99 1.83 -29.65
N LEU A 2 -4.84 1.35 -29.17
CA LEU A 2 -4.69 0.91 -27.77
C LEU A 2 -3.94 1.99 -27.01
N ASP A 3 -4.47 2.37 -25.86
CA ASP A 3 -3.90 3.36 -24.97
C ASP A 3 -3.45 2.73 -23.65
N PRO A 4 -2.36 3.23 -23.02
CA PRO A 4 -1.88 2.71 -21.75
C PRO A 4 -2.63 3.32 -20.56
N TYR A 5 -3.13 2.48 -19.66
CA TYR A 5 -3.81 2.88 -18.42
C TYR A 5 -3.05 2.37 -17.19
N HIS A 6 -2.86 3.25 -16.20
CA HIS A 6 -2.28 2.87 -14.91
C HIS A 6 -3.29 2.10 -14.06
N TYR A 7 -2.79 1.07 -13.38
CA TYR A 7 -3.55 0.43 -12.32
C TYR A 7 -3.74 1.40 -11.14
N THR A 8 -4.92 1.37 -10.54
CA THR A 8 -5.16 2.01 -9.24
C THR A 8 -4.89 0.98 -8.14
N PRO A 9 -3.92 1.23 -7.23
CA PRO A 9 -3.68 0.31 -6.13
C PRO A 9 -4.83 0.46 -5.13
N VAL A 10 -5.49 -0.65 -4.81
CA VAL A 10 -6.53 -0.67 -3.78
C VAL A 10 -6.03 -1.47 -2.58
N GLN A 11 -6.03 -0.82 -1.41
CA GLN A 11 -5.84 -1.51 -0.13
C GLN A 11 -7.20 -2.06 0.29
N GLN A 12 -7.26 -3.35 0.64
CA GLN A 12 -8.47 -3.97 1.16
C GLN A 12 -8.65 -3.57 2.64
N LEU A 13 -9.18 -2.36 2.85
CA LEU A 13 -9.57 -1.90 4.18
C LEU A 13 -10.86 -2.60 4.60
N LEU A 14 -10.86 -3.17 5.78
CA LEU A 14 -12.05 -3.76 6.40
C LEU A 14 -12.83 -2.65 7.12
N PRO A 15 -14.16 -2.77 7.28
CA PRO A 15 -14.96 -1.78 7.99
C PRO A 15 -14.45 -1.47 9.40
N GLN A 16 -13.85 -2.45 10.09
CA GLN A 16 -13.25 -2.25 11.41
C GLN A 16 -11.95 -1.42 11.40
N ASP A 17 -11.27 -1.26 10.27
CA ASP A 17 -10.01 -0.50 10.21
C ASP A 17 -10.25 1.00 10.33
N LEU A 18 -11.38 1.48 9.82
CA LEU A 18 -11.74 2.90 9.84
C LEU A 18 -11.82 3.49 11.26
N PRO A 19 -12.60 2.91 12.21
CA PRO A 19 -12.66 3.45 13.56
C PRO A 19 -11.30 3.42 14.28
N VAL A 20 -10.50 2.35 14.10
CA VAL A 20 -9.17 2.24 14.70
C VAL A 20 -8.22 3.32 14.16
N ARG A 21 -8.23 3.55 12.85
CA ARG A 21 -7.46 4.63 12.21
C ARG A 21 -7.90 6.00 12.70
N LEU A 22 -9.20 6.25 12.84
CA LEU A 22 -9.71 7.52 13.33
C LEU A 22 -9.24 7.78 14.77
N GLN A 23 -9.37 6.79 15.65
CA GLN A 23 -8.89 6.87 17.03
C GLN A 23 -7.39 7.18 17.10
N PHE A 24 -6.58 6.50 16.29
CA PHE A 24 -5.15 6.76 16.21
C PHE A 24 -4.84 8.18 15.75
N THR A 25 -5.53 8.69 14.72
CA THR A 25 -5.31 10.07 14.24
C THR A 25 -5.68 11.12 15.29
N GLN A 26 -6.78 10.92 16.03
CA GLN A 26 -7.18 11.82 17.12
C GLN A 26 -6.16 11.81 18.26
N PHE A 27 -5.69 10.62 18.64
CA PHE A 27 -4.62 10.48 19.64
C PHE A 27 -3.35 11.23 19.20
N LEU A 28 -2.87 11.00 17.98
CA LEU A 28 -1.68 11.69 17.47
C LEU A 28 -1.85 13.20 17.44
N GLN A 29 -3.02 13.70 17.04
CA GLN A 29 -3.31 15.13 16.99
C GLN A 29 -3.27 15.75 18.39
N ASN A 30 -3.81 15.08 19.39
CA ASN A 30 -3.78 15.56 20.78
C ASN A 30 -2.33 15.61 21.29
N MET A 31 -1.55 14.54 21.08
CA MET A 31 -0.14 14.50 21.49
C MET A 31 0.69 15.61 20.84
N GLN A 32 0.44 15.89 19.56
CA GLN A 32 1.13 16.96 18.83
C GLN A 32 0.69 18.37 19.28
N THR A 33 -0.56 18.51 19.72
CA THR A 33 -1.08 19.78 20.26
C THR A 33 -0.47 20.08 21.64
N GLU A 34 -0.34 19.06 22.48
CA GLU A 34 0.28 19.17 23.81
C GLU A 34 1.80 19.36 23.72
N ASN A 35 2.43 18.71 22.74
CA ASN A 35 3.88 18.79 22.52
C ASN A 35 4.20 18.86 21.02
N PRO A 36 4.54 20.05 20.49
CA PRO A 36 4.91 20.21 19.08
C PRO A 36 6.10 19.36 18.62
N ASP A 37 6.97 18.92 19.54
CA ASP A 37 8.13 18.07 19.25
C ASP A 37 7.84 16.57 19.39
N PHE A 38 6.58 16.18 19.66
CA PHE A 38 6.22 14.79 19.91
C PHE A 38 6.63 13.87 18.74
N LEU A 39 6.27 14.24 17.51
CA LEU A 39 6.60 13.45 16.32
C LEU A 39 8.11 13.33 16.08
N ASN A 40 8.91 14.32 16.48
CA ASN A 40 10.37 14.30 16.34
C ASN A 40 11.04 13.23 17.22
N LYS A 41 10.33 12.72 18.23
CA LYS A 41 10.81 11.69 19.16
C LYS A 41 10.41 10.28 18.73
N ILE A 42 9.63 10.13 17.66
CA ILE A 42 9.18 8.83 17.18
C ILE A 42 10.14 8.33 16.11
N LEU A 43 10.75 7.16 16.37
CA LEU A 43 11.47 6.40 15.35
C LEU A 43 10.53 5.37 14.74
N PHE A 44 10.04 5.64 13.54
CA PHE A 44 9.28 4.66 12.78
C PHE A 44 10.22 3.56 12.27
N THR A 45 9.84 2.31 12.50
CA THR A 45 10.55 1.13 12.01
C THR A 45 9.56 0.26 11.26
N ASP A 46 10.04 -0.43 10.22
CA ASP A 46 9.26 -1.38 9.43
C ASP A 46 10.20 -2.45 8.87
N GLU A 47 9.62 -3.60 8.52
CA GLU A 47 10.33 -4.68 7.85
C GLU A 47 10.01 -4.65 6.34
N ALA A 48 11.07 -4.53 5.53
CA ALA A 48 10.95 -4.62 4.07
C ALA A 48 11.46 -5.98 3.58
N THR A 49 10.62 -6.68 2.81
CA THR A 49 11.02 -7.91 2.12
C THR A 49 11.54 -7.58 0.72
N PHE A 50 12.78 -7.97 0.43
CA PHE A 50 13.36 -7.88 -0.91
C PHE A 50 13.43 -9.28 -1.53
N THR A 51 12.82 -9.46 -2.71
CA THR A 51 12.85 -10.75 -3.42
C THR A 51 13.83 -10.70 -4.60
N ARG A 52 14.43 -11.84 -4.93
CA ARG A 52 15.36 -12.00 -6.06
C ARG A 52 14.75 -11.71 -7.44
N TRP A 53 13.42 -11.70 -7.53
CA TRP A 53 12.66 -11.47 -8.77
C TRP A 53 12.37 -9.99 -9.03
N GLY A 54 12.97 -9.11 -8.22
CA GLY A 54 12.87 -7.67 -8.36
C GLY A 54 11.64 -7.09 -7.69
N VAL A 55 11.77 -5.81 -7.34
CA VAL A 55 10.63 -4.96 -6.98
C VAL A 55 9.76 -4.86 -8.24
N PHE A 56 8.47 -5.23 -8.15
CA PHE A 56 7.52 -4.95 -9.24
C PHE A 56 7.61 -3.46 -9.59
N ASN A 57 8.15 -3.14 -10.78
CA ASN A 57 8.24 -1.75 -11.23
C ASN A 57 6.83 -1.27 -11.60
N TRP A 58 6.11 -0.80 -10.58
CA TRP A 58 4.75 -0.31 -10.68
C TRP A 58 4.59 0.80 -11.72
N ARG A 59 5.62 1.64 -11.87
CA ARG A 59 5.62 2.74 -12.83
C ARG A 59 5.54 2.24 -14.27
N ASN A 60 6.01 1.02 -14.55
CA ASN A 60 5.93 0.40 -15.86
C ASN A 60 4.70 -0.52 -16.01
N ASN A 61 3.86 -0.70 -14.98
CA ASN A 61 2.69 -1.57 -15.03
C ASN A 61 1.50 -0.82 -15.66
N HIS A 62 1.27 -1.08 -16.95
CA HIS A 62 0.17 -0.50 -17.72
C HIS A 62 -0.72 -1.60 -18.28
N LEU A 63 -2.03 -1.36 -18.30
CA LEU A 63 -2.98 -2.11 -19.09
C LEU A 63 -3.18 -1.38 -20.42
N TRP A 64 -3.08 -2.10 -21.53
CA TRP A 64 -3.30 -1.55 -22.86
C TRP A 64 -4.71 -1.94 -23.32
N ASP A 65 -5.57 -0.96 -23.53
CA ASP A 65 -6.96 -1.20 -23.95
C ASP A 65 -7.43 -0.07 -24.88
N SER A 66 -8.52 -0.29 -25.62
CA SER A 66 -9.09 0.73 -26.51
C SER A 66 -9.94 1.77 -25.79
N GLU A 67 -10.41 1.45 -24.59
CA GLU A 67 -11.16 2.34 -23.70
C GLU A 67 -10.66 2.17 -22.27
N ASN A 68 -10.78 3.20 -21.42
CA ASN A 68 -10.26 3.16 -20.05
C ASN A 68 -11.07 2.17 -19.18
N PRO A 69 -10.50 1.02 -18.78
CA PRO A 69 -11.24 0.00 -18.04
C PRO A 69 -11.17 0.24 -16.52
N HIS A 70 -10.61 1.38 -16.08
CA HIS A 70 -10.38 1.71 -14.67
C HIS A 70 -9.74 0.56 -13.88
N PRO A 71 -8.56 0.06 -14.30
CA PRO A 71 -8.05 -1.20 -13.80
C PRO A 71 -7.63 -1.08 -12.34
N LEU A 72 -8.21 -1.92 -11.49
CA LEU A 72 -7.85 -2.03 -10.08
C LEU A 72 -6.89 -3.19 -9.88
N LYS A 73 -5.90 -3.00 -9.02
CA LYS A 73 -5.00 -4.09 -8.60
C LYS A 73 -4.91 -4.14 -7.09
N GLN A 74 -5.48 -5.20 -6.52
CA GLN A 74 -5.32 -5.50 -5.11
C GLN A 74 -3.84 -5.81 -4.83
N ARG A 75 -3.32 -5.24 -3.74
CA ARG A 75 -2.01 -5.62 -3.23
C ARG A 75 -2.15 -6.65 -2.12
N PRO A 76 -1.53 -7.82 -2.23
CA PRO A 76 -1.26 -8.63 -1.05
C PRO A 76 -0.26 -7.87 -0.15
N PHE A 77 -0.50 -7.90 1.15
CA PHE A 77 0.50 -7.47 2.13
C PHE A 77 1.64 -8.49 2.09
N GLN A 78 2.82 -8.04 1.66
CA GLN A 78 4.04 -8.84 1.52
C GLN A 78 3.87 -10.05 0.58
N LEU A 79 4.49 -10.03 -0.60
CA LEU A 79 4.57 -11.22 -1.47
C LEU A 79 5.49 -12.27 -0.78
N GLY A 80 4.93 -13.03 0.16
CA GLY A 80 5.50 -14.29 0.60
C GLY A 80 5.26 -15.32 -0.51
N HIS A 81 6.30 -16.04 -0.90
CA HIS A 81 6.20 -17.17 -1.83
C HIS A 81 5.05 -18.10 -1.42
N ALA A 82 3.97 -18.15 -2.20
CA ALA A 82 3.09 -19.30 -2.23
C ALA A 82 3.80 -20.39 -3.05
N GLY A 83 4.22 -21.45 -2.38
CA GLY A 83 4.50 -22.75 -3.00
C GLY A 83 5.66 -22.78 -3.99
N SER A 84 6.85 -23.06 -3.49
CA SER A 84 7.60 -24.16 -4.11
C SER A 84 6.73 -25.41 -3.99
N ASP A 85 6.04 -25.81 -5.06
CA ASP A 85 5.70 -27.21 -5.33
C ASP A 85 5.17 -27.35 -6.76
N LEU A 86 5.72 -28.36 -7.43
CA LEU A 86 5.46 -28.85 -8.79
C LEU A 86 6.25 -28.15 -9.92
N PHE A 87 7.42 -28.76 -10.18
CA PHE A 87 8.23 -28.81 -11.40
C PHE A 87 8.48 -27.52 -12.19
#